data_AF-F3GPX1-F1
#
_entry.id   AF-F3GPX1-F1
#
_cell.length_a   1.000
_cell.length_b   1.000
_cell.length_c   1.000
_cell.angle_alpha   90.00
_cell.angle_beta   90.00
_cell.angle_gamma   90.00
#
_symmetry.space_group_name_H-M   'P 1'
#
loop_
_entity.id
_entity.type
_entity.pdbx_description
1 polymer ?
#
loop_
_entity_poly.entity_id
_entity_poly.type
_entity_poly.pdbx_seq_one_letter_code
_entity_poly.pdbx_strand_id
1 'polypeptide(L)' 'GVEQLAAGESVEAWVDRHVQQPFDLLQGPLLRVNVLKLSGQEHVLVLTQHHIVSDGWSMP' A
#
# COMPACT_ATOMS: atom_id res chain seq x y z
N GLY A 1 -6.01 -7.58 -1.87
CA GLY A 1 -6.34 -8.36 -3.09
C GLY A 1 -5.47 -7.87 -4.23
N VAL A 2 -5.53 -8.48 -5.41
CA VAL A 2 -4.90 -7.90 -6.62
C VAL A 2 -5.85 -6.85 -7.17
N GLU A 3 -5.38 -5.62 -7.32
CA GLU A 3 -6.15 -4.48 -7.80
C GLU A 3 -5.60 -4.00 -9.14
N GLN A 4 -6.48 -3.41 -9.95
CA GLN A 4 -6.14 -2.86 -11.25
C GLN A 4 -6.43 -1.36 -11.22
N LEU A 5 -5.52 -0.57 -11.79
CA LEU A 5 -5.65 0.88 -11.82
C LEU A 5 -6.88 1.29 -12.64
N ALA A 6 -7.53 2.38 -12.22
CA ALA A 6 -8.55 3.00 -13.05
C ALA A 6 -7.93 3.59 -14.32
N ALA A 7 -8.73 3.73 -15.37
CA ALA A 7 -8.26 4.30 -16.64
C ALA A 7 -7.72 5.73 -16.42
N GLY A 8 -6.45 5.96 -16.75
CA GLY A 8 -5.78 7.25 -16.58
C GLY A 8 -5.26 7.54 -15.17
N GLU A 9 -5.41 6.63 -14.21
CA GLU A 9 -4.79 6.74 -12.88
C GLU A 9 -3.31 6.31 -12.94
N SER A 10 -2.42 7.10 -12.34
CA SER A 10 -1.00 6.72 -12.20
C SER A 10 -0.79 5.86 -10.95
N VAL A 11 0.32 5.10 -10.93
CA VAL A 11 0.70 4.31 -9.76
C VAL A 11 0.89 5.21 -8.55
N GLU A 12 1.57 6.35 -8.73
CA GLU A 12 1.87 7.32 -7.68
C GLU A 12 0.57 7.88 -7.07
N ALA A 13 -0.39 8.30 -7.91
CA ALA A 13 -1.67 8.81 -7.44
C ALA A 13 -2.47 7.77 -6.66
N TRP A 14 -2.44 6.51 -7.11
CA TRP A 14 -3.08 5.41 -6.39
C TRP A 14 -2.39 5.16 -5.04
N VAL A 15 -1.05 5.13 -5.01
CA VAL A 15 -0.24 4.90 -3.81
C VAL A 15 -0.50 6.00 -2.79
N ASP A 16 -0.39 7.26 -3.19
CA ASP A 16 -0.59 8.43 -2.32
C ASP A 16 -1.94 8.36 -1.61
N ARG A 17 -3.02 8.05 -2.34
CA ARG A 17 -4.35 7.93 -1.75
C ARG A 17 -4.45 6.81 -0.70
N HIS A 18 -3.74 5.70 -0.89
CA HIS A 18 -3.81 4.55 0.02
C HIS A 18 -2.92 4.72 1.25
N VAL A 19 -1.71 5.25 1.08
CA VAL A 19 -0.78 5.47 2.20
C VAL A 19 -1.26 6.56 3.15
N GLN A 20 -2.02 7.54 2.63
CA GLN A 20 -2.61 8.63 3.43
C GLN A 20 -3.82 8.21 4.26
N GLN A 21 -4.36 7.00 4.07
CA GLN A 21 -5.44 6.53 4.94
C GLN A 21 -4.88 6.22 6.34
N PRO A 22 -5.48 6.76 7.41
CA PRO A 22 -5.01 6.51 8.76
C PRO A 22 -5.28 5.06 9.18
N PHE A 23 -4.49 4.57 10.13
CA PHE A 23 -4.77 3.33 10.86
C PHE A 23 -5.54 3.64 12.15
N ASP A 24 -6.52 2.82 12.48
CA ASP A 24 -7.05 2.76 13.84
C ASP A 24 -6.06 1.98 14.71
N LEU A 25 -5.39 2.64 15.65
CA LEU A 25 -4.37 2.02 16.50
C LEU A 25 -4.95 1.04 17.52
N LEU A 26 -6.26 1.11 17.79
CA LEU A 26 -6.95 0.21 18.71
C LEU A 26 -7.51 -1.02 17.99
N GLN A 27 -7.65 -0.96 16.66
CA GLN A 27 -8.20 -2.04 15.85
C GLN A 27 -7.28 -2.36 14.67
N GLY A 28 -6.47 -3.41 14.86
CA GLY A 28 -5.61 -3.93 13.81
C GLY A 28 -6.39 -4.56 12.63
N PRO A 29 -5.68 -4.90 11.53
CA PRO A 29 -4.22 -4.91 11.39
C PRO A 29 -3.58 -3.54 11.08
N LEU A 30 -2.38 -3.32 11.64
CA LEU A 30 -1.56 -2.10 11.42
C LEU A 30 -0.60 -2.21 10.22
N LEU A 31 -0.86 -3.18 9.34
CA LEU A 31 -0.19 -3.43 8.08
C LEU A 31 -1.25 -3.63 7.00
N ARG A 32 -1.10 -2.94 5.88
CA ARG A 32 -1.89 -3.12 4.65
C ARG A 32 -0.97 -3.55 3.52
N VAL A 33 -1.41 -4.57 2.79
CA VAL A 33 -0.69 -5.16 1.65
C VAL A 33 -1.59 -5.11 0.42
N ASN A 34 -1.15 -4.37 -0.59
CA ASN A 34 -1.86 -4.26 -1.86
C ASN A 34 -0.94 -4.69 -3.00
N VAL A 35 -1.50 -5.38 -3.99
CA VAL A 35 -0.78 -5.77 -5.20
C VAL A 35 -1.49 -5.13 -6.39
N LEU A 36 -0.82 -4.19 -7.05
CA LEU A 36 -1.32 -3.55 -8.26
C LEU A 36 -0.85 -4.35 -9.47
N LYS A 37 -1.76 -4.67 -10.37
CA LYS A 37 -1.43 -5.24 -11.68
C LYS A 37 -1.40 -4.12 -12.72
N LEU A 38 -0.21 -3.84 -13.26
CA LEU A 38 -0.01 -2.82 -14.30
C LEU A 38 -0.24 -3.40 -15.69
N SER A 39 0.27 -4.61 -15.92
CA SER A 39 0.15 -5.32 -17.21
C SER A 39 0.14 -6.84 -17.00
N GLY A 40 0.33 -7.63 -18.05
CA GLY A 40 0.27 -9.09 -17.98
C GLY A 40 1.27 -9.69 -16.97
N GLN A 41 2.48 -9.13 -16.89
CA GLN A 41 3.55 -9.62 -16.02
C GLN A 41 4.08 -8.55 -15.05
N GLU A 42 3.68 -7.29 -15.18
CA GLU A 42 4.15 -6.21 -14.32
C GLU A 42 3.18 -5.96 -13.17
N HIS A 43 3.73 -5.98 -11.96
CA HIS A 43 3.00 -5.75 -10.72
C HIS A 43 3.79 -4.84 -9.79
N VAL A 44 3.07 -4.10 -8.95
CA VAL A 44 3.64 -3.29 -7.87
C VAL A 44 3.09 -3.79 -6.55
N LEU A 45 3.97 -4.16 -5.63
CA LEU A 45 3.61 -4.47 -4.25
C LEU A 45 3.69 -3.17 -3.44
N VAL A 46 2.59 -2.81 -2.77
CA VAL A 46 2.53 -1.66 -1.87
C VAL A 46 2.34 -2.17 -0.45
N LEU A 47 3.33 -1.89 0.40
CA LEU A 47 3.30 -2.19 1.82
C LEU A 47 3.14 -0.88 2.59
N THR A 48 2.04 -0.75 3.34
CA THR A 48 1.82 0.39 4.23
C THR A 48 1.73 -0.12 5.65
N GLN A 49 2.58 0.37 6.55
CA GLN A 49 2.59 -0.06 7.95
C GLN A 49 2.71 1.13 8.91
N HIS A 50 2.14 0.97 10.10
CA HIS A 50 2.26 1.97 11.15
C HIS A 50 3.58 1.77 11.92
N HIS A 51 4.40 2.81 12.06
CA HIS A 51 5.70 2.75 12.75
C HIS A 51 5.65 2.27 14.21
N ILE A 52 4.48 2.29 14.87
CA ILE A 52 4.33 1.70 16.22
C ILE A 52 4.59 0.19 16.25
N VAL A 53 4.41 -0.49 15.11
CA VAL A 53 4.69 -1.92 14.93
C VAL A 53 5.89 -2.19 14.02
N SER A 54 6.62 -1.14 13.63
CA SER A 54 7.68 -1.22 12.62
C SER A 54 8.83 -0.28 12.98
N ASP A 55 10.03 -0.81 13.14
CA ASP A 55 11.21 0.02 13.35
C ASP A 55 11.86 0.46 12.02
N GLY A 56 12.77 1.43 12.12
CA GLY A 56 13.54 1.93 10.97
C GLY A 56 14.56 0.94 10.41
N TRP A 57 14.68 -0.26 10.99
CA TRP A 57 15.50 -1.35 10.43
C TRP A 57 14.66 -2.28 9.54
N SER A 58 13.36 -2.36 9.80
CA SER A 58 12.40 -3.14 9.03
C SER A 58 12.00 -2.49 7.70
N MET A 59 12.30 -1.20 7.50
CA MET A 59 12.09 -0.43 6.26
C MET A 59 13.30 0.48 5.98
N PRO A 60 14.33 0.01 5.27
CA PRO A 60 15.44 0.85 4.82
C PRO A 60 15.04 1.81 3.68
#